data_AF-A0A8C4XAN6-F1
#
_entry.id   AF-A0A8C4XAN6-F1
#
_cell.length_a   1.000
_cell.length_b   1.000
_cell.length_c   1.000
_cell.angle_alpha   90.00
_cell.angle_beta   90.00
_cell.angle_gamma   90.00
#
_symmetry.space_group_name_H-M   'P 1'
#
loop_
_entity.id
_entity.type
_entity.pdbx_description
1 polymer ?
#
loop_
_entity_poly.entity_id
_entity_poly.type
_entity_poly.pdbx_seq_one_letter_code
_entity_poly.pdbx_strand_id
1 'polypeptide(L)'
;MAEQDQTEVLGEKLYSVIYPKHPSMAGKLTGMLLELPTTLVQQMIQDENILLAGLEKALGALHMPASISIADPEYEDDCFESRDLLGEKLYGLVDGYNTGYSEKITGMLLEQKKEEVKKLILDPRLLQDKVQIALTALEEGTAECLSSKTEVKESLGEKLFALIKDIDSVNCASITGMLLEMEPTALQRLQQDRMALKSAVQKAQAALLLNCSSHSGDSVHIDEEKNIDSEMEKLGEALYAYVINTEFEKYAEKITGMLLELPKPDIISLLNSPETLQEKLQEAAAVLQGCEWG
;
A
#
# COMPACT_ATOMS: atom_id res chain seq x y z
N MET A 1 3.98 46.40 57.41
CA MET A 1 4.98 45.35 57.71
C MET A 1 4.37 43.95 57.79
N ALA A 2 3.16 43.75 58.33
CA ALA A 2 2.59 42.40 58.48
C ALA A 2 2.16 41.68 57.18
N GLU A 3 1.76 42.41 56.13
CA GLU A 3 1.23 41.77 54.90
C GLU A 3 2.32 41.15 54.01
N GLN A 4 3.54 41.71 54.05
CA GLN A 4 4.64 41.28 53.19
C GLN A 4 5.26 39.95 53.68
N ASP A 5 5.35 39.76 55.01
CA ASP A 5 5.74 38.48 55.61
C ASP A 5 4.73 37.36 55.32
N GLN A 6 3.43 37.69 55.23
CA GLN A 6 2.39 36.69 54.98
C GLN A 6 2.45 36.13 53.56
N THR A 7 2.76 36.98 52.57
CA THR A 7 2.93 36.54 51.18
C THR A 7 4.16 35.66 51.00
N GLU A 8 5.24 35.92 51.72
CA GLU A 8 6.47 35.12 51.68
C GLU A 8 6.25 33.72 52.25
N VAL A 9 5.63 33.62 53.44
CA VAL A 9 5.29 32.34 54.07
C VAL A 9 4.28 31.52 53.26
N LEU A 10 3.32 32.18 52.59
CA LEU A 10 2.40 31.49 51.69
C LEU A 10 3.09 31.01 50.42
N GLY A 11 4.06 31.77 49.91
CA GLY A 11 4.88 31.40 48.77
C GLY A 11 5.68 30.13 49.01
N GLU A 12 6.36 30.01 50.14
CA GLU A 12 7.13 28.80 50.48
C GLU A 12 6.24 27.56 50.60
N LYS A 13 5.06 27.71 51.22
CA LYS A 13 4.08 26.64 51.34
C LYS A 13 3.52 26.22 49.98
N LEU A 14 3.18 27.20 49.14
CA LEU A 14 2.67 26.95 47.79
C LEU A 14 3.73 26.26 46.92
N TYR A 15 4.98 26.74 46.97
CA TYR A 15 6.10 26.12 46.27
C TYR A 15 6.31 24.67 46.68
N SER A 16 6.24 24.36 47.98
CA SER A 16 6.39 23.00 48.49
C SER A 16 5.32 22.04 47.96
N VAL A 17 4.12 22.54 47.66
CA VAL A 17 3.03 21.74 47.08
C VAL A 17 3.16 21.61 45.55
N ILE A 18 3.67 22.64 44.88
CA ILE A 18 3.83 22.65 43.42
C ILE A 18 5.09 21.88 42.97
N TYR A 19 6.18 21.99 43.71
CA TYR A 19 7.47 21.36 43.40
C TYR A 19 7.39 19.87 43.06
N PRO A 20 6.71 19.00 43.83
CA PRO A 20 6.60 17.58 43.48
C PRO A 20 5.77 17.31 42.20
N LYS A 21 4.92 18.25 41.78
CA LYS A 21 4.10 18.12 40.56
C LYS A 21 4.78 18.71 39.32
N HIS A 22 5.42 19.87 39.46
CA HIS A 22 6.05 20.61 38.37
C HIS A 22 7.43 21.17 38.77
N PRO A 23 8.45 20.31 39.01
CA PRO A 23 9.74 20.74 39.57
C PRO A 23 10.47 21.76 38.68
N SER A 24 10.34 21.66 37.36
CA SER A 24 10.99 22.56 36.39
C SER A 24 10.34 23.95 36.33
N MET A 25 9.04 24.07 36.66
CA MET A 25 8.28 25.33 36.54
C MET A 25 7.77 25.86 37.88
N ALA A 26 8.05 25.17 38.99
CA ALA A 26 7.50 25.49 40.31
C ALA A 26 7.78 26.93 40.75
N GLY A 27 8.99 27.45 40.48
CA GLY A 27 9.34 28.82 40.84
C GLY A 27 8.50 29.87 40.11
N LYS A 28 8.38 29.72 38.78
CA LYS A 28 7.59 30.64 37.93
C LYS A 28 6.10 30.54 38.22
N LEU A 29 5.58 29.32 38.38
CA LEU A 29 4.17 29.09 38.72
C LEU A 29 3.83 29.63 40.10
N THR A 30 4.69 29.43 41.10
CA THR A 30 4.50 30.00 42.44
C THR A 30 4.51 31.53 42.38
N GLY A 31 5.44 32.13 41.61
CA GLY A 31 5.49 33.58 41.42
C GLY A 31 4.20 34.14 40.81
N MET A 32 3.72 33.56 39.69
CA MET A 32 2.48 33.99 39.05
C MET A 32 1.25 33.79 39.92
N LEU A 33 1.23 32.73 40.73
CA LEU A 33 0.12 32.48 41.65
C LEU A 33 0.17 33.40 42.88
N LEU A 34 1.34 33.85 43.30
CA LEU A 34 1.50 34.84 44.37
C LEU A 34 1.06 36.25 43.95
N GLU A 35 0.95 36.53 42.65
CA GLU A 35 0.32 37.76 42.15
C GLU A 35 -1.21 37.78 42.35
N LEU A 36 -1.81 36.64 42.72
CA LEU A 36 -3.23 36.55 43.06
C LEU A 36 -3.49 37.00 44.51
N PRO A 37 -4.73 37.42 44.83
CA PRO A 37 -5.07 37.81 46.19
C PRO A 37 -4.77 36.71 47.21
N THR A 38 -4.19 37.09 48.35
CA THR A 38 -3.71 36.20 49.42
C THR A 38 -4.78 35.20 49.90
N THR A 39 -6.05 35.60 49.89
CA THR A 39 -7.19 34.74 50.24
C THR A 39 -7.36 33.57 49.26
N LEU A 40 -7.16 33.82 47.96
CA LEU A 40 -7.25 32.80 46.92
C LEU A 40 -6.05 31.86 47.00
N VAL A 41 -4.84 32.39 47.20
CA VAL A 41 -3.62 31.57 47.39
C VAL A 41 -3.75 30.65 48.59
N GLN A 42 -4.29 31.15 49.70
CA GLN A 42 -4.55 30.34 50.88
C GLN A 42 -5.59 29.24 50.63
N GLN A 43 -6.61 29.51 49.81
CA GLN A 43 -7.57 28.49 49.38
C GLN A 43 -6.92 27.45 48.46
N MET A 44 -6.00 27.85 47.58
CA MET A 44 -5.25 26.92 46.72
C MET A 44 -4.34 25.99 47.54
N ILE A 45 -3.73 26.47 48.61
CA ILE A 45 -2.91 25.61 49.50
C ILE A 45 -3.79 24.59 50.25
N GLN A 46 -5.05 24.93 50.52
CA GLN A 46 -6.00 24.04 51.23
C GLN A 46 -6.75 23.08 50.30
N ASP A 47 -7.04 23.50 49.07
CA ASP A 47 -7.80 22.74 48.10
C ASP A 47 -6.98 22.51 46.82
N GLU A 48 -6.61 21.25 46.62
CA GLU A 48 -5.82 20.78 45.49
C GLU A 48 -6.50 21.02 44.14
N ASN A 49 -7.84 21.03 44.07
CA ASN A 49 -8.55 21.27 42.81
C ASN A 49 -8.46 22.74 42.39
N ILE A 50 -8.55 23.66 43.35
CA ILE A 50 -8.38 25.10 43.09
C ILE A 50 -6.93 25.38 42.71
N LEU A 51 -5.98 24.71 43.38
CA LEU A 51 -4.56 24.76 43.01
C LEU A 51 -4.31 24.30 41.58
N LEU A 52 -4.85 23.14 41.19
CA LEU A 52 -4.71 22.60 39.84
C LEU A 52 -5.34 23.51 38.78
N ALA A 53 -6.54 24.03 39.04
CA ALA A 53 -7.19 24.98 38.13
C ALA A 53 -6.40 26.30 37.99
N GLY A 54 -5.76 26.76 39.07
CA GLY A 54 -4.89 27.93 39.03
C GLY A 54 -3.55 27.64 38.33
N LEU A 55 -2.96 26.47 38.54
CA LEU A 55 -1.77 25.99 37.83
C LEU A 55 -2.04 25.88 36.33
N GLU A 56 -3.17 25.33 35.93
CA GLU A 56 -3.56 25.22 34.52
C GLU A 56 -3.73 26.61 33.89
N LYS A 57 -4.34 27.55 34.60
CA LYS A 57 -4.43 28.95 34.14
C LYS A 57 -3.07 29.64 34.05
N ALA A 58 -2.19 29.44 35.02
CA ALA A 58 -0.84 30.00 35.02
C ALA A 58 0.02 29.39 33.91
N LEU A 59 -0.08 28.08 33.68
CA LEU A 59 0.55 27.39 32.55
C LEU A 59 0.00 27.88 31.21
N GLY A 60 -1.32 28.09 31.11
CA GLY A 60 -1.94 28.67 29.93
C GLY A 60 -1.49 30.10 29.65
N ALA A 61 -1.28 30.90 30.70
CA ALA A 61 -0.73 32.25 30.60
C ALA A 61 0.76 32.26 30.21
N LEU A 62 1.56 31.28 30.67
CA LEU A 62 2.95 31.09 30.24
C LEU A 62 3.08 30.63 28.78
N HIS A 63 2.07 29.93 28.25
CA HIS A 63 2.02 29.48 26.86
C HIS A 63 1.44 30.51 25.88
N MET A 64 0.97 31.66 26.37
CA MET A 64 0.63 32.82 25.55
C MET A 64 1.84 33.77 25.52
N PRO A 65 2.45 34.02 24.35
CA PRO A 65 3.64 34.87 24.27
C PRO A 65 3.22 36.33 24.41
N ALA A 66 3.06 36.81 25.64
CA ALA A 66 2.95 38.23 25.95
C ALA A 66 4.35 38.79 26.23
N SER A 67 4.97 39.32 25.17
CA SER A 67 5.99 40.38 25.20
C SER A 67 7.26 40.17 26.04
N ILE A 68 8.31 39.84 25.32
CA ILE A 68 9.73 39.86 25.64
C ILE A 68 10.17 41.13 26.38
N SER A 69 10.89 40.97 27.50
CA SER A 69 11.97 41.86 27.93
C SER A 69 13.01 41.08 28.76
N ILE A 70 13.95 40.49 28.03
CA ILE A 70 15.41 40.53 28.19
C ILE A 70 15.94 40.73 29.63
N ALA A 71 16.52 39.66 30.20
CA ALA A 71 17.83 39.66 30.86
C ALA A 71 18.25 38.21 31.24
N ASP A 72 19.12 37.64 30.41
CA ASP A 72 19.98 36.44 30.58
C ASP A 72 20.72 36.32 31.94
N PRO A 73 21.44 35.21 32.26
CA PRO A 73 21.66 33.96 31.51
C PRO A 73 21.50 32.67 32.36
N GLU A 74 21.14 31.56 31.71
CA GLU A 74 21.81 30.24 31.78
C GLU A 74 20.85 29.15 31.28
N TYR A 75 20.93 28.94 29.96
CA TYR A 75 20.67 27.69 29.24
C TYR A 75 19.33 26.99 29.48
N GLU A 76 18.33 27.37 28.69
CA GLU A 76 17.59 26.50 27.73
C GLU A 76 16.49 27.38 27.14
N ASP A 77 16.88 28.32 26.26
CA ASP A 77 15.95 29.22 25.58
C ASP A 77 16.08 29.04 24.06
N ASP A 78 14.92 29.10 23.40
CA ASP A 78 14.75 29.46 21.99
C ASP A 78 14.96 28.43 20.87
N CYS A 79 14.53 27.16 21.02
CA CYS A 79 14.34 26.30 19.83
C CYS A 79 13.05 25.47 19.73
N PHE A 80 12.19 25.46 20.75
CA PHE A 80 10.94 24.66 20.72
C PHE A 80 9.84 25.18 19.78
N GLU A 81 10.10 26.28 19.08
CA GLU A 81 9.14 26.94 18.21
C GLU A 81 9.35 26.62 16.72
N SER A 82 10.46 25.99 16.35
CA SER A 82 10.74 25.67 14.95
C SER A 82 9.95 24.43 14.52
N ARG A 83 9.29 24.52 13.37
CA ARG A 83 8.57 23.41 12.73
C ARG A 83 9.45 22.17 12.58
N ASP A 84 10.76 22.38 12.40
CA ASP A 84 11.75 21.31 12.27
C ASP A 84 11.91 20.51 13.57
N LEU A 85 11.97 21.16 14.73
CA LEU A 85 12.08 20.49 16.03
C LEU A 85 10.80 19.74 16.40
N LEU A 86 9.64 20.32 16.08
CA LEU A 86 8.36 19.63 16.21
C LEU A 86 8.29 18.41 15.28
N GLY A 87 8.92 18.51 14.11
CA GLY A 87 9.06 17.41 13.17
C GLY A 87 9.89 16.25 13.70
N GLU A 88 11.05 16.51 14.29
CA GLU A 88 11.87 15.47 14.90
C GLU A 88 11.15 14.75 16.04
N LYS A 89 10.44 15.50 16.90
CA LYS A 89 9.68 14.92 18.00
C LYS A 89 8.48 14.11 17.51
N LEU A 90 7.77 14.61 16.49
CA LEU A 90 6.66 13.92 15.87
C LEU A 90 7.15 12.65 15.16
N TYR A 91 8.29 12.71 14.47
CA TYR A 91 8.91 11.57 13.81
C TYR A 91 9.19 10.44 14.79
N GLY A 92 9.84 10.73 15.92
CA GLY A 92 10.12 9.70 16.93
C GLY A 92 8.86 9.02 17.48
N LEU A 93 7.75 9.77 17.60
CA LEU A 93 6.48 9.19 18.01
C LEU A 93 5.83 8.35 16.92
N VAL A 94 5.84 8.81 15.66
CA VAL A 94 5.27 8.11 14.51
C VAL A 94 6.07 6.85 14.18
N ASP A 95 7.39 6.90 14.30
CA ASP A 95 8.30 5.76 14.06
C ASP A 95 8.06 4.61 15.05
N GLY A 96 7.67 4.93 16.29
CA GLY A 96 7.24 3.95 17.28
C GLY A 96 6.02 3.11 16.88
N TYR A 97 5.21 3.55 15.91
CA TYR A 97 4.08 2.79 15.37
C TYR A 97 4.47 1.81 14.25
N ASN A 98 5.75 1.76 13.86
CA ASN A 98 6.32 0.83 12.87
C ASN A 98 5.51 0.76 11.55
N THR A 99 5.14 1.93 11.02
CA THR A 99 4.31 2.04 9.82
C THR A 99 5.09 1.88 8.51
N GLY A 100 6.44 1.92 8.55
CA GLY A 100 7.30 1.92 7.36
C GLY A 100 7.25 3.22 6.52
N TYR A 101 6.33 4.13 6.84
CA TYR A 101 6.15 5.42 6.17
C TYR A 101 6.31 6.60 7.14
N SER A 102 7.09 6.42 8.22
CA SER A 102 7.21 7.39 9.31
C SER A 102 7.63 8.78 8.83
N GLU A 103 8.54 8.87 7.87
CA GLU A 103 8.97 10.15 7.27
C GLU A 103 7.85 10.84 6.48
N LYS A 104 7.17 10.10 5.59
CA LYS A 104 6.05 10.64 4.78
C LYS A 104 4.87 11.06 5.65
N ILE A 105 4.49 10.20 6.60
CA ILE A 105 3.39 10.49 7.53
C ILE A 105 3.74 11.71 8.37
N THR A 106 4.96 11.78 8.91
CA THR A 106 5.41 12.96 9.66
C THR A 106 5.38 14.22 8.79
N GLY A 107 5.81 14.15 7.53
CA GLY A 107 5.71 15.26 6.58
C GLY A 107 4.27 15.73 6.36
N MET A 108 3.34 14.79 6.11
CA MET A 108 1.90 15.10 5.95
C MET A 108 1.27 15.68 7.22
N LEU A 109 1.67 15.18 8.39
CA LEU A 109 1.20 15.70 9.67
C LEU A 109 1.78 17.10 9.96
N LEU A 110 3.04 17.35 9.61
CA LEU A 110 3.69 18.65 9.74
C LEU A 110 3.12 19.71 8.80
N GLU A 111 2.46 19.31 7.71
CA GLU A 111 1.76 20.21 6.80
C GLU A 111 0.52 20.86 7.43
N GLN A 112 0.03 20.30 8.54
CA GLN A 112 -1.04 20.90 9.34
C GLN A 112 -0.55 22.10 10.18
N LYS A 113 -1.49 22.81 10.81
CA LYS A 113 -1.19 23.96 11.67
C LYS A 113 -0.29 23.53 12.84
N LYS A 114 0.66 24.40 13.21
CA LYS A 114 1.63 24.16 14.30
C LYS A 114 0.95 23.79 15.62
N GLU A 115 -0.20 24.38 15.91
CA GLU A 115 -1.00 24.12 17.12
C GLU A 115 -1.63 22.72 17.10
N GLU A 116 -2.03 22.25 15.92
CA GLU A 116 -2.57 20.89 15.74
C GLU A 116 -1.46 19.85 15.89
N VAL A 117 -0.26 20.12 15.35
CA VAL A 117 0.92 19.27 15.55
C VAL A 117 1.31 19.19 17.03
N LYS A 118 1.29 20.31 17.75
CA LYS A 118 1.53 20.32 19.21
C LYS A 118 0.49 19.46 19.95
N LYS A 119 -0.81 19.54 19.60
CA LYS A 119 -1.86 18.68 20.18
C LYS A 119 -1.64 17.20 19.87
N LEU A 120 -1.17 16.86 18.67
CA LEU A 120 -0.85 15.49 18.26
C LEU A 120 0.32 14.90 19.06
N ILE A 121 1.33 15.70 19.37
CA ILE A 121 2.45 15.27 20.21
C ILE A 121 2.01 15.06 21.67
N LEU A 122 1.01 15.81 22.14
CA LEU A 122 0.47 15.70 23.50
C LEU A 122 -0.52 14.55 23.67
N ASP A 123 -1.28 14.21 22.63
CA ASP A 123 -2.30 13.15 22.66
C ASP A 123 -1.93 11.98 21.74
N PRO A 124 -1.46 10.85 22.30
CA PRO A 124 -1.06 9.68 21.53
C PRO A 124 -2.24 8.98 20.84
N ARG A 125 -3.48 9.10 21.34
CA ARG A 125 -4.67 8.51 20.70
C ARG A 125 -5.01 9.27 19.42
N LEU A 126 -4.99 10.60 19.51
CA LEU A 126 -5.22 11.49 18.37
C LEU A 126 -4.12 11.33 17.32
N LEU A 127 -2.87 11.16 17.77
CA LEU A 127 -1.75 10.86 16.89
C LEU A 127 -1.96 9.54 16.15
N GLN A 128 -2.33 8.47 16.85
CA GLN A 128 -2.59 7.18 16.25
C GLN A 128 -3.69 7.24 15.18
N ASP A 129 -4.81 7.91 15.47
CA ASP A 129 -5.90 8.11 14.50
C ASP A 129 -5.41 8.88 13.27
N LYS A 130 -4.62 9.94 13.47
CA LYS A 130 -4.06 10.73 12.35
C LYS A 130 -3.00 9.98 11.56
N VAL A 131 -2.19 9.13 12.21
CA VAL A 131 -1.23 8.24 11.55
C VAL A 131 -1.98 7.22 10.70
N GLN A 132 -3.07 6.65 11.21
CA GLN A 132 -3.92 5.72 10.45
C GLN A 132 -4.59 6.42 9.26
N ILE A 133 -5.14 7.63 9.46
CA ILE A 133 -5.72 8.44 8.37
C ILE A 133 -4.65 8.76 7.32
N ALA A 134 -3.44 9.14 7.73
CA ALA A 134 -2.35 9.42 6.80
C ALA A 134 -1.90 8.14 6.08
N LEU A 135 -1.89 6.99 6.74
CA LEU A 135 -1.57 5.70 6.16
C LEU A 135 -2.62 5.27 5.13
N THR A 136 -3.90 5.39 5.46
CA THR A 136 -5.01 5.17 4.51
C THR A 136 -4.98 6.18 3.36
N ALA A 137 -4.68 7.45 3.62
CA ALA A 137 -4.52 8.47 2.57
C ALA A 137 -3.28 8.22 1.70
N LEU A 138 -2.23 7.58 2.22
CA LEU A 138 -1.11 7.09 1.42
C LEU A 138 -1.54 5.89 0.58
N GLU A 139 -2.33 4.96 1.13
CA GLU A 139 -2.91 3.84 0.35
C GLU A 139 -3.86 4.33 -0.76
N GLU A 140 -4.66 5.38 -0.49
CA GLU A 140 -5.62 5.98 -1.43
C GLU A 140 -4.94 6.97 -2.42
N GLY A 141 -3.96 7.75 -1.97
CA GLY A 141 -3.16 8.67 -2.79
C GLY A 141 -2.11 7.97 -3.66
N THR A 142 -1.78 6.71 -3.35
CA THR A 142 -1.07 5.79 -4.25
C THR A 142 -2.00 5.21 -5.32
N ALA A 143 -3.19 5.79 -5.54
CA ALA A 143 -4.00 5.52 -6.72
C ALA A 143 -3.50 6.27 -7.97
N GLU A 144 -2.68 7.34 -7.84
CA GLU A 144 -2.17 8.14 -8.98
C GLU A 144 -0.64 8.17 -9.11
N CYS A 145 0.11 7.32 -8.39
CA CYS A 145 1.53 7.08 -8.68
C CYS A 145 1.78 5.59 -8.93
N LEU A 146 1.84 5.24 -10.22
CA LEU A 146 2.27 3.96 -10.75
C LEU A 146 3.68 3.59 -10.24
N SER A 147 3.78 2.65 -9.29
CA SER A 147 4.91 1.69 -9.25
C SER A 147 4.72 0.50 -8.29
N SER A 148 3.78 0.51 -7.34
CA SER A 148 3.64 -0.59 -6.35
C SER A 148 2.29 -1.32 -6.34
N LYS A 149 1.42 -1.08 -7.33
CA LYS A 149 0.23 -1.95 -7.55
C LYS A 149 0.62 -3.38 -7.97
N THR A 150 1.82 -3.56 -8.51
CA THR A 150 2.32 -4.86 -9.00
C THR A 150 2.73 -5.77 -7.84
N GLU A 151 3.61 -5.32 -6.94
CA GLU A 151 4.12 -6.18 -5.86
C GLU A 151 3.04 -6.67 -4.87
N VAL A 152 2.05 -5.83 -4.53
CA VAL A 152 0.99 -6.24 -3.59
C VAL A 152 0.04 -7.26 -4.22
N LYS A 153 -0.31 -7.08 -5.50
CA LYS A 153 -1.15 -8.03 -6.24
C LYS A 153 -0.39 -9.32 -6.55
N GLU A 154 0.90 -9.25 -6.84
CA GLU A 154 1.77 -10.41 -7.04
C GLU A 154 1.91 -11.22 -5.74
N SER A 155 2.17 -10.57 -4.61
CA SER A 155 2.24 -11.25 -3.30
C SER A 155 0.90 -11.85 -2.87
N LEU A 156 -0.21 -11.17 -3.14
CA LEU A 156 -1.54 -11.74 -2.90
C LEU A 156 -1.82 -12.90 -3.86
N GLY A 157 -1.42 -12.79 -5.12
CA GLY A 157 -1.59 -13.79 -6.15
C GLY A 157 -0.86 -15.09 -5.84
N GLU A 158 0.38 -15.01 -5.38
CA GLU A 158 1.16 -16.20 -5.02
C GLU A 158 0.56 -16.95 -3.82
N LYS A 159 0.09 -16.21 -2.80
CA LYS A 159 -0.63 -16.78 -1.65
C LYS A 159 -1.97 -17.40 -2.06
N LEU A 160 -2.72 -16.72 -2.92
CA LEU A 160 -4.01 -17.20 -3.41
C LEU A 160 -3.82 -18.44 -4.31
N PHE A 161 -2.78 -18.44 -5.14
CA PHE A 161 -2.42 -19.56 -6.01
C PHE A 161 -2.11 -20.81 -5.20
N ALA A 162 -1.32 -20.70 -4.12
CA ALA A 162 -1.05 -21.83 -3.24
C ALA A 162 -2.33 -22.40 -2.63
N LEU A 163 -3.26 -21.54 -2.18
CA LEU A 163 -4.55 -21.95 -1.63
C LEU A 163 -5.48 -22.57 -2.68
N ILE A 164 -5.49 -22.05 -3.90
CA ILE A 164 -6.32 -22.56 -5.00
C ILE A 164 -5.74 -23.86 -5.54
N LYS A 165 -4.41 -24.02 -5.58
CA LYS A 165 -3.72 -25.25 -6.00
C LYS A 165 -4.11 -26.45 -5.15
N ASP A 166 -4.37 -26.25 -3.86
CA ASP A 166 -4.92 -27.28 -2.96
C ASP A 166 -6.39 -27.64 -3.26
N ILE A 167 -7.14 -26.76 -3.95
CA ILE A 167 -8.57 -26.94 -4.27
C ILE A 167 -8.74 -27.48 -5.69
N ASP A 168 -8.05 -26.89 -6.66
CA ASP A 168 -8.05 -27.25 -8.07
C ASP A 168 -6.65 -27.05 -8.65
N SER A 169 -5.90 -28.15 -8.79
CA SER A 169 -4.56 -28.11 -9.37
C SER A 169 -4.55 -27.89 -10.89
N VAL A 170 -5.65 -28.18 -11.57
CA VAL A 170 -5.73 -28.17 -13.04
C VAL A 170 -5.93 -26.75 -13.56
N ASN A 171 -6.84 -26.00 -12.93
CA ASN A 171 -7.19 -24.64 -13.36
C ASN A 171 -6.68 -23.56 -12.40
N CYS A 172 -5.80 -23.89 -11.44
CA CYS A 172 -5.34 -22.95 -10.42
C CYS A 172 -4.82 -21.63 -10.98
N ALA A 173 -4.02 -21.67 -12.05
CA ALA A 173 -3.47 -20.47 -12.67
C ALA A 173 -4.57 -19.57 -13.24
N SER A 174 -5.49 -20.14 -14.03
CA SER A 174 -6.59 -19.40 -14.66
C SER A 174 -7.58 -18.87 -13.63
N ILE A 175 -7.92 -19.66 -12.62
CA ILE A 175 -8.80 -19.25 -11.52
C ILE A 175 -8.15 -18.14 -10.70
N THR A 176 -6.86 -18.27 -10.38
CA THR A 176 -6.13 -17.21 -9.67
C THR A 176 -6.08 -15.94 -10.49
N GLY A 177 -5.83 -16.02 -11.80
CA GLY A 177 -5.87 -14.89 -12.72
C GLY A 177 -7.21 -14.17 -12.70
N MET A 178 -8.31 -14.90 -12.87
CA MET A 178 -9.67 -14.33 -12.80
C MET A 178 -10.00 -13.71 -11.44
N LEU A 179 -9.51 -14.28 -10.35
CA LEU A 179 -9.71 -13.70 -9.02
C LEU A 179 -8.83 -12.45 -8.83
N LEU A 180 -7.62 -12.43 -9.38
CA LEU A 180 -6.69 -11.29 -9.36
C LEU A 180 -7.19 -10.08 -10.16
N GLU A 181 -8.14 -10.28 -11.07
CA GLU A 181 -8.88 -9.20 -11.73
C GLU A 181 -9.83 -8.46 -10.78
N MET A 182 -10.14 -9.02 -9.61
CA MET A 182 -10.96 -8.37 -8.58
C MET A 182 -10.15 -7.37 -7.74
N GLU A 183 -10.88 -6.53 -7.00
CA GLU A 183 -10.29 -5.57 -6.06
C GLU A 183 -9.43 -6.26 -4.98
N PRO A 184 -8.25 -5.72 -4.62
CA PRO A 184 -7.33 -6.30 -3.63
C PRO A 184 -7.96 -6.49 -2.23
N THR A 185 -8.92 -5.65 -1.86
CA THR A 185 -9.67 -5.79 -0.60
C THR A 185 -10.61 -7.01 -0.60
N ALA A 186 -11.15 -7.37 -1.77
CA ALA A 186 -11.95 -8.58 -1.93
C ALA A 186 -11.06 -9.84 -1.85
N LEU A 187 -9.88 -9.78 -2.45
CA LEU A 187 -8.88 -10.85 -2.39
C LEU A 187 -8.38 -11.12 -0.97
N GLN A 188 -8.14 -10.07 -0.16
CA GLN A 188 -7.78 -10.23 1.25
C GLN A 188 -8.88 -10.93 2.07
N ARG A 189 -10.17 -10.61 1.81
CA ARG A 189 -11.29 -11.31 2.44
C ARG A 189 -11.35 -12.78 2.03
N LEU A 190 -11.09 -13.08 0.75
CA LEU A 190 -11.04 -14.46 0.25
C LEU A 190 -9.90 -15.28 0.88
N GLN A 191 -8.77 -14.65 1.22
CA GLN A 191 -7.68 -15.34 1.95
C GLN A 191 -8.06 -15.69 3.40
N GLN A 192 -8.87 -14.85 4.06
CA GLN A 192 -9.29 -15.07 5.44
C GLN A 192 -10.44 -16.08 5.53
N ASP A 193 -11.32 -16.11 4.53
CA ASP A 193 -12.50 -16.98 4.52
C ASP A 193 -12.37 -18.11 3.46
N ARG A 194 -12.04 -19.31 3.95
CA ARG A 194 -11.87 -20.51 3.13
C ARG A 194 -13.18 -20.97 2.46
N MET A 195 -14.34 -20.64 3.01
CA MET A 195 -15.65 -20.95 2.42
C MET A 195 -15.97 -19.98 1.29
N ALA A 196 -15.71 -18.68 1.50
CA ALA A 196 -15.82 -17.67 0.45
C ALA A 196 -14.86 -17.97 -0.72
N LEU A 197 -13.62 -18.38 -0.43
CA LEU A 197 -12.64 -18.78 -1.44
C LEU A 197 -13.16 -19.94 -2.29
N LYS A 198 -13.67 -21.01 -1.67
CA LYS A 198 -14.25 -22.16 -2.41
C LYS A 198 -15.42 -21.74 -3.28
N SER A 199 -16.30 -20.86 -2.80
CA SER A 199 -17.42 -20.35 -3.60
C SER A 199 -16.93 -19.53 -4.80
N ALA A 200 -15.90 -18.71 -4.60
CA ALA A 200 -15.29 -17.92 -5.67
C ALA A 200 -14.59 -18.80 -6.72
N VAL A 201 -13.85 -19.83 -6.27
CA VAL A 201 -13.23 -20.85 -7.11
C VAL A 201 -14.29 -21.59 -7.94
N GLN A 202 -15.40 -22.02 -7.33
CA GLN A 202 -16.49 -22.68 -8.05
C GLN A 202 -17.15 -21.76 -9.09
N LYS A 203 -17.33 -20.47 -8.77
CA LYS A 203 -17.84 -19.49 -9.74
C LYS A 203 -16.87 -19.29 -10.91
N ALA A 204 -15.58 -19.20 -10.64
CA ALA A 204 -14.55 -19.10 -11.66
C ALA A 204 -14.45 -20.38 -12.51
N GLN A 205 -14.58 -21.57 -11.90
CA GLN A 205 -14.68 -22.85 -12.62
C GLN A 205 -15.92 -22.89 -13.53
N ALA A 206 -17.07 -22.43 -13.06
CA ALA A 206 -18.27 -22.34 -13.88
C ALA A 206 -18.08 -21.36 -15.06
N ALA A 207 -17.40 -20.24 -14.84
CA ALA A 207 -17.05 -19.29 -15.89
C ALA A 207 -16.06 -19.89 -16.91
N LEU A 208 -15.08 -20.68 -16.46
CA LEU A 208 -14.17 -21.44 -17.34
C LEU A 208 -14.91 -22.47 -18.19
N LEU A 209 -15.88 -23.19 -17.61
CA LEU A 209 -16.71 -24.15 -18.33
C LEU A 209 -17.64 -23.46 -19.35
N LEU A 210 -18.12 -22.26 -19.05
CA LEU A 210 -18.88 -21.43 -19.99
C LEU A 210 -18.00 -20.93 -21.14
N ASN A 211 -16.76 -20.51 -20.85
CA ASN A 211 -15.80 -20.08 -21.87
C ASN A 211 -15.22 -21.25 -22.70
N CYS A 212 -15.27 -22.49 -22.20
CA CYS A 212 -14.96 -23.70 -22.98
C CYS A 212 -15.96 -24.00 -24.11
N SER A 213 -17.06 -23.25 -24.22
CA SER A 213 -17.92 -23.30 -25.41
C SER A 213 -17.43 -22.38 -26.53
N SER A 214 -16.31 -21.67 -26.36
CA SER A 214 -15.86 -20.70 -27.37
C SER A 214 -14.38 -20.73 -27.74
N HIS A 215 -13.42 -21.15 -26.91
CA HIS A 215 -12.01 -21.19 -27.35
C HIS A 215 -11.25 -22.38 -26.74
N SER A 216 -11.05 -23.40 -27.56
CA SER A 216 -10.00 -24.40 -27.42
C SER A 216 -8.65 -23.80 -27.81
N GLY A 217 -7.61 -24.00 -26.99
CA GLY A 217 -6.21 -23.91 -27.45
C GLY A 217 -5.28 -23.14 -26.52
N ASP A 218 -4.67 -23.88 -25.61
CA ASP A 218 -3.31 -23.74 -25.06
C ASP A 218 -2.77 -22.41 -24.48
N SER A 219 -2.27 -22.55 -23.25
CA SER A 219 -1.42 -21.59 -22.52
C SER A 219 -0.07 -21.37 -23.21
N VAL A 220 0.59 -20.23 -22.94
CA VAL A 220 1.96 -20.16 -22.34
C VAL A 220 2.57 -18.75 -22.52
N HIS A 221 3.02 -18.20 -21.39
CA HIS A 221 4.15 -17.29 -21.16
C HIS A 221 4.58 -16.26 -22.21
N ILE A 222 4.50 -15.00 -21.77
CA ILE A 222 5.30 -13.87 -22.25
C ILE A 222 6.77 -14.13 -21.85
N ASP A 223 7.51 -14.76 -22.75
CA ASP A 223 8.93 -14.46 -22.96
C ASP A 223 9.00 -13.77 -24.32
N GLU A 224 8.76 -12.46 -24.32
CA GLU A 224 8.97 -11.64 -25.50
C GLU A 224 10.46 -11.64 -25.87
N GLU A 225 10.68 -11.94 -27.16
CA GLU A 225 11.81 -11.50 -27.99
C GLU A 225 12.86 -12.55 -28.46
N LYS A 226 12.67 -13.87 -28.26
CA LYS A 226 13.46 -14.91 -28.97
C LYS A 226 12.70 -16.15 -29.50
N ASN A 227 11.38 -16.23 -29.35
CA ASN A 227 10.64 -17.48 -29.60
C ASN A 227 9.81 -17.49 -30.90
N ILE A 228 9.95 -16.51 -31.78
CA ILE A 228 9.16 -16.48 -33.03
C ILE A 228 9.64 -17.59 -33.98
N ASP A 229 10.94 -17.88 -34.04
CA ASP A 229 11.49 -18.90 -34.93
C ASP A 229 11.10 -20.33 -34.50
N SER A 230 11.15 -20.63 -33.19
CA SER A 230 10.88 -21.99 -32.69
C SER A 230 9.42 -22.40 -32.80
N GLU A 231 8.47 -21.45 -32.70
CA GLU A 231 7.07 -21.75 -32.93
C GLU A 231 6.77 -22.04 -34.41
N MET A 232 7.43 -21.31 -35.31
CA MET A 232 7.25 -21.54 -36.75
C MET A 232 7.88 -22.87 -37.19
N GLU A 233 9.00 -23.26 -36.57
CA GLU A 233 9.61 -24.58 -36.75
C GLU A 233 8.66 -25.70 -36.30
N LYS A 234 8.03 -25.58 -35.12
CA LYS A 234 7.04 -26.55 -34.63
C LYS A 234 5.80 -26.65 -35.52
N LEU A 235 5.32 -25.52 -36.05
CA LEU A 235 4.19 -25.51 -36.99
C LEU A 235 4.58 -26.20 -38.31
N GLY A 236 5.82 -25.99 -38.77
CA GLY A 236 6.37 -26.67 -39.94
C GLY A 236 6.48 -28.17 -39.75
N GLU A 237 6.97 -28.62 -38.60
CA GLU A 237 7.04 -30.05 -38.25
C GLU A 237 5.64 -30.70 -38.19
N ALA A 238 4.67 -30.01 -37.59
CA ALA A 238 3.29 -30.48 -37.51
C ALA A 238 2.62 -30.58 -38.88
N LEU A 239 2.81 -29.57 -39.75
CA LEU A 239 2.36 -29.59 -41.13
C LEU A 239 3.01 -30.73 -41.91
N TYR A 240 4.33 -30.89 -41.80
CA TYR A 240 5.06 -31.94 -42.50
C TYR A 240 4.58 -33.33 -42.08
N ALA A 241 4.39 -33.54 -40.77
CA ALA A 241 3.84 -34.79 -40.24
C ALA A 241 2.43 -35.05 -40.80
N TYR A 242 1.59 -34.03 -40.92
CA TYR A 242 0.27 -34.17 -41.54
C TYR A 242 0.38 -34.55 -43.01
N VAL A 243 1.27 -33.90 -43.78
CA VAL A 243 1.44 -34.16 -45.21
C VAL A 243 2.01 -35.56 -45.48
N ILE A 244 2.95 -36.06 -44.66
CA ILE A 244 3.45 -37.44 -44.78
C ILE A 244 2.35 -38.47 -44.55
N ASN A 245 1.41 -38.19 -43.64
CA ASN A 245 0.27 -39.08 -43.39
C ASN A 245 -0.80 -39.02 -44.49
N THR A 246 -0.59 -38.22 -45.54
CA THR A 246 -1.49 -38.09 -46.70
C THR A 246 -0.88 -38.74 -47.96
N GLU A 247 -1.64 -38.74 -49.05
CA GLU A 247 -1.20 -39.25 -50.35
C GLU A 247 -0.08 -38.41 -51.03
N PHE A 248 0.30 -37.27 -50.44
CA PHE A 248 1.28 -36.32 -50.98
C PHE A 248 2.68 -36.43 -50.36
N GLU A 249 3.01 -37.56 -49.72
CA GLU A 249 4.33 -37.82 -49.07
C GLU A 249 5.52 -37.41 -49.95
N LYS A 250 5.48 -37.73 -51.25
CA LYS A 250 6.57 -37.42 -52.21
C LYS A 250 6.84 -35.93 -52.40
N TYR A 251 5.86 -35.08 -52.10
CA TYR A 251 5.95 -33.63 -52.23
C TYR A 251 5.88 -32.95 -50.86
N ALA A 252 5.94 -33.71 -49.75
CA ALA A 252 5.70 -33.20 -48.41
C ALA A 252 6.61 -32.03 -48.05
N GLU A 253 7.91 -32.09 -48.37
CA GLU A 253 8.85 -31.00 -48.09
C GLU A 253 8.51 -29.72 -48.86
N LYS A 254 8.15 -29.85 -50.14
CA LYS A 254 7.81 -28.70 -51.00
C LYS A 254 6.46 -28.09 -50.62
N ILE A 255 5.45 -28.92 -50.39
CA ILE A 255 4.12 -28.47 -49.97
C ILE A 255 4.21 -27.80 -48.60
N THR A 256 4.93 -28.40 -47.65
CA THR A 256 5.14 -27.79 -46.33
C THR A 256 5.89 -26.47 -46.44
N GLY A 257 6.91 -26.39 -47.29
CA GLY A 257 7.61 -25.13 -47.58
C GLY A 257 6.67 -24.05 -48.11
N MET A 258 5.83 -24.37 -49.11
CA MET A 258 4.84 -23.44 -49.66
C MET A 258 3.78 -23.02 -48.63
N LEU A 259 3.38 -23.92 -47.73
CA LEU A 259 2.44 -23.61 -46.65
C LEU A 259 3.10 -22.78 -45.54
N LEU A 260 4.39 -22.97 -45.27
CA LEU A 260 5.18 -22.17 -44.32
C LEU A 260 5.45 -20.75 -44.81
N GLU A 261 5.29 -20.47 -46.11
CA GLU A 261 5.32 -19.10 -46.65
C GLU A 261 4.07 -18.28 -46.26
N LEU A 262 3.03 -18.91 -45.72
CA LEU A 262 1.84 -18.23 -45.21
C LEU A 262 2.10 -17.62 -43.81
N PRO A 263 1.40 -16.53 -43.44
CA PRO A 263 1.55 -15.95 -42.11
C PRO A 263 1.10 -16.96 -41.04
N LYS A 264 1.80 -16.99 -39.90
CA LYS A 264 1.51 -17.87 -38.74
C LYS A 264 0.02 -18.07 -38.41
N PRO A 265 -0.82 -17.02 -38.31
CA PRO A 265 -2.24 -17.21 -37.98
C PRO A 265 -2.98 -18.06 -39.01
N ASP A 266 -2.60 -17.99 -40.29
CA ASP A 266 -3.20 -18.80 -41.34
C ASP A 266 -2.78 -20.26 -41.19
N ILE A 267 -1.49 -20.53 -40.92
CA ILE A 267 -0.98 -21.89 -40.68
C ILE A 267 -1.67 -22.53 -39.47
N ILE A 268 -1.85 -21.78 -38.38
CA ILE A 268 -2.56 -22.25 -37.18
C ILE A 268 -4.04 -22.53 -37.50
N SER A 269 -4.69 -21.66 -38.27
CA SER A 269 -6.08 -21.86 -38.73
C SER A 269 -6.22 -23.13 -39.58
N LEU A 270 -5.23 -23.40 -40.43
CA LEU A 270 -5.16 -24.62 -41.23
C LEU A 270 -4.96 -25.87 -40.35
N LEU A 271 -4.01 -25.86 -39.41
CA LEU A 271 -3.78 -27.00 -38.51
C LEU A 271 -4.98 -27.32 -37.60
N ASN A 272 -5.78 -26.31 -37.23
CA ASN A 272 -7.01 -26.50 -36.47
C ASN A 272 -8.18 -27.03 -37.31
N SER A 273 -8.07 -27.00 -38.64
CA SER A 273 -9.14 -27.38 -39.57
C SER A 273 -8.61 -28.38 -40.61
N PRO A 274 -8.68 -29.70 -40.33
CA PRO A 274 -8.10 -30.72 -41.21
C PRO A 274 -8.70 -30.70 -42.64
N GLU A 275 -9.95 -30.25 -42.77
CA GLU A 275 -10.66 -30.12 -44.05
C GLU A 275 -10.07 -28.99 -44.91
N THR A 276 -9.87 -27.80 -44.32
CA THR A 276 -9.25 -26.65 -45.00
C THR A 276 -7.78 -26.90 -45.31
N LEU A 277 -7.06 -27.56 -44.40
CA LEU A 277 -5.68 -27.97 -44.63
C LEU A 277 -5.59 -28.94 -45.81
N GLN A 278 -6.47 -29.94 -45.89
CA GLN A 278 -6.50 -30.90 -46.99
C GLN A 278 -6.79 -30.22 -48.34
N GLU A 279 -7.69 -29.24 -48.39
CA GLU A 279 -7.95 -28.42 -49.58
C GLU A 279 -6.69 -27.66 -50.02
N LYS A 280 -5.97 -27.05 -49.08
CA LYS A 280 -4.72 -26.34 -49.34
C LYS A 280 -3.57 -27.26 -49.76
N LEU A 281 -3.50 -28.47 -49.21
CA LEU A 281 -2.57 -29.50 -49.67
C LEU A 281 -2.85 -29.89 -51.12
N GLN A 282 -4.12 -30.09 -51.49
CA GLN A 282 -4.50 -30.40 -52.86
C GLN A 282 -4.17 -29.27 -53.83
N GLU A 283 -4.40 -28.01 -53.43
CA GLU A 283 -4.04 -26.82 -54.22
C GLU A 283 -2.52 -26.76 -54.45
N ALA A 284 -1.72 -26.91 -53.39
CA ALA A 284 -0.26 -26.92 -53.47
C ALA A 284 0.27 -28.12 -54.28
N ALA A 285 -0.30 -29.31 -54.10
CA ALA A 285 0.04 -30.50 -54.87
C ALA A 285 -0.31 -30.33 -56.36
N ALA A 286 -1.44 -29.70 -56.69
CA ALA A 286 -1.83 -29.41 -58.06
C ALA A 286 -0.88 -28.41 -58.73
N VAL A 287 -0.36 -27.41 -58.00
CA VAL A 287 0.68 -26.50 -58.49
C VAL A 287 1.97 -27.27 -58.80
N LEU A 288 2.40 -28.14 -57.89
CA LEU A 288 3.63 -28.92 -58.07
C LEU A 288 3.53 -29.94 -59.22
N GLN A 289 2.36 -30.59 -59.38
CA GLN A 289 2.08 -31.52 -60.48
C GLN A 289 1.89 -30.78 -61.82
N GLY A 290 1.33 -29.57 -61.79
CA GLY A 290 1.17 -28.70 -62.96
C GLY A 290 2.50 -28.14 -63.49
N CYS A 291 3.51 -28.01 -62.62
CA CYS A 291 4.86 -27.61 -63.02
C CYS A 291 5.69 -28.73 -63.68
N GLU A 292 5.23 -29.99 -63.68
CA GLU A 292 5.93 -31.11 -64.34
C GLU A 292 5.61 -31.26 -65.85
N TRP A 293 4.83 -30.35 -66.46
CA TRP A 293 4.56 -30.32 -67.91
C TRP A 293 4.76 -28.92 -68.52
N GLY A 294 5.97 -28.38 -68.40
CA GLY A 294 6.44 -27.19 -69.10
C GLY A 294 7.91 -27.29 -69.47
#